data_AF-A0A2D4F7A8-F1
#
_entry.id   AF-A0A2D4F7A8-F1
#
_cell.length_a   1.000
_cell.length_b   1.000
_cell.length_c   1.000
_cell.angle_alpha   90.00
_cell.angle_beta   90.00
_cell.angle_gamma   90.00
#
_symmetry.space_group_name_H-M   'P 1'
#
loop_
_entity.id
_entity.type
_entity.pdbx_description
1 polymer ?
#
loop_
_entity_poly.entity_id
_entity_poly.type
_entity_poly.pdbx_seq_one_letter_code
_entity_poly.pdbx_strand_id
1 'polypeptide(L)'
;MSTRSVDDIKDISRILPSKDSQNSQNFISVSGIEKQPGTIERWELLQVQDLSNKLRMKQTWQQWQQLNADLTNIDTWLDKMEEEMEGLQEEEAQPVNSIQAIDQRVKKLKDMLKAYNNYKALVLSVNLTSKDFKQTDSTGCKELQNRLRRVNLRWEKANILLENWKKNLQKALIHCQDFHEQNQKLLLWLAAAETRRHQAQVKDPSADPHRIQESRKELMQLEKELLERQLQVNTLQEIAAYLLVKHDGEKYTEANEKVHVIGKKLKQLLEGVSCDLKASQGRQDISTFQMNGEELDSGTYHQLSEKSPVSKNKVDEKKILQSNTSSNVRMGEKEETNSFAPKKHAFFCRVLRAALPLQLFLLLLLFLASLIPVSEEDYSCTQTNNFARSFYPMLRYINGPPPT
;
A
#
# COMPACT_ATOMS: atom_id res chain seq x y z
N MET A 1 -60.32 33.93 56.65
CA MET A 1 -61.17 33.21 57.62
C MET A 1 -61.30 31.78 57.09
N SER A 2 -60.44 30.82 57.42
CA SER A 2 -60.08 30.21 58.72
C SER A 2 -61.15 29.25 59.25
N THR A 3 -60.73 27.99 59.41
CA THR A 3 -61.14 26.83 60.25
C THR A 3 -60.92 25.58 59.37
N ARG A 4 -59.89 24.73 59.50
CA ARG A 4 -59.09 24.19 60.62
C ARG A 4 -59.96 23.59 61.73
N SER A 5 -60.04 22.27 61.76
CA SER A 5 -60.03 21.51 63.02
C SER A 5 -59.13 20.30 62.85
N VAL A 6 -58.15 20.25 63.74
CA VAL A 6 -57.16 19.21 64.02
C VAL A 6 -57.72 18.39 65.20
N ASP A 7 -57.02 17.31 65.55
CA ASP A 7 -57.15 16.42 66.72
C ASP A 7 -57.93 15.13 66.39
N ASP A 8 -57.40 13.91 66.58
CA ASP A 8 -56.42 13.48 67.57
C ASP A 8 -55.48 12.36 67.10
N ILE A 9 -54.22 12.52 67.51
CA ILE A 9 -53.19 11.49 67.58
C ILE A 9 -53.41 10.72 68.90
N LYS A 10 -53.58 9.38 68.83
CA LYS A 10 -53.13 8.51 69.91
C LYS A 10 -52.94 7.05 69.51
N ASP A 11 -51.66 6.66 69.53
CA ASP A 11 -51.13 5.38 69.99
C ASP A 11 -51.53 4.06 69.30
N ILE A 12 -50.60 3.60 68.46
CA ILE A 12 -49.82 2.38 68.67
C ILE A 12 -50.31 1.52 69.86
N SER A 13 -50.87 0.35 69.57
CA SER A 13 -50.36 -0.94 70.07
C SER A 13 -51.38 -2.07 69.89
N ARG A 14 -50.82 -3.24 69.55
CA ARG A 14 -51.28 -4.57 69.98
C ARG A 14 -52.49 -5.16 69.24
N ILE A 15 -52.25 -6.16 68.39
CA ILE A 15 -52.06 -7.60 68.73
C ILE A 15 -53.42 -8.31 68.84
N LEU A 16 -53.70 -9.10 67.77
CA LEU A 16 -54.37 -10.43 67.69
C LEU A 16 -55.68 -10.69 68.43
N PRO A 17 -56.59 -11.46 67.80
CA PRO A 17 -56.69 -12.91 68.12
C PRO A 17 -56.91 -13.76 66.83
N SER A 18 -56.78 -15.08 66.76
CA SER A 18 -56.40 -16.15 67.69
C SER A 18 -56.41 -17.45 66.87
N LYS A 19 -55.39 -18.30 67.10
CA LYS A 19 -55.39 -19.77 67.31
C LYS A 19 -56.52 -20.62 66.74
N ASP A 20 -56.37 -21.90 66.40
CA ASP A 20 -55.27 -22.86 66.26
C ASP A 20 -55.99 -24.12 65.72
N SER A 21 -55.34 -24.94 64.89
CA SER A 21 -55.47 -26.40 65.03
C SER A 21 -54.20 -27.07 64.52
N GLN A 22 -53.53 -27.71 65.47
CA GLN A 22 -52.24 -28.36 65.37
C GLN A 22 -52.32 -29.68 64.61
N ASN A 23 -51.26 -29.98 63.87
CA ASN A 23 -50.42 -31.17 64.08
C ASN A 23 -49.30 -31.12 63.02
N SER A 24 -48.03 -31.41 63.24
CA SER A 24 -47.14 -31.60 64.38
C SER A 24 -45.90 -32.25 63.75
N GLN A 25 -44.71 -31.80 64.17
CA GLN A 25 -43.42 -32.46 64.00
C GLN A 25 -42.64 -32.24 62.69
N ASN A 26 -41.81 -31.20 62.73
CA ASN A 26 -40.34 -31.27 62.61
C ASN A 26 -39.77 -32.30 61.61
N PHE A 27 -39.24 -31.82 60.49
CA PHE A 27 -37.81 -31.93 60.26
C PHE A 27 -37.33 -30.76 59.39
N ILE A 28 -36.36 -30.04 59.91
CA ILE A 28 -35.64 -28.98 59.24
C ILE A 28 -34.92 -29.58 58.03
N SER A 29 -35.31 -29.18 56.81
CA SER A 29 -34.39 -29.17 55.67
C SER A 29 -33.97 -27.74 55.39
N VAL A 30 -33.09 -27.23 56.27
CA VAL A 30 -32.15 -26.15 55.96
C VAL A 30 -31.14 -26.72 54.96
N SER A 31 -31.58 -26.84 53.71
CA SER A 31 -30.71 -27.22 52.58
C SER A 31 -31.20 -26.60 51.26
N GLY A 32 -31.99 -25.53 51.34
CA GLY A 32 -32.55 -24.84 50.17
C GLY A 32 -32.41 -23.31 50.20
N ILE A 33 -31.69 -22.74 51.17
CA ILE A 33 -31.53 -21.28 51.31
C ILE A 33 -30.21 -20.76 50.71
N GLU A 34 -29.31 -21.63 50.25
CA GLU A 34 -27.94 -21.25 49.85
C GLU A 34 -27.72 -21.16 48.33
N LYS A 35 -28.72 -20.69 47.57
CA LYS A 35 -28.57 -20.36 46.13
C LYS A 35 -29.32 -19.10 45.69
N GLN A 36 -29.80 -18.28 46.63
CA GLN A 36 -30.25 -16.93 46.31
C GLN A 36 -29.13 -15.98 46.71
N PRO A 37 -28.56 -15.21 45.77
CA PRO A 37 -27.50 -14.29 46.10
C PRO A 37 -27.95 -13.38 47.24
N GLY A 38 -27.08 -13.20 48.23
CA GLY A 38 -27.36 -12.32 49.36
C GLY A 38 -27.75 -10.92 48.87
N THR A 39 -28.48 -10.15 49.68
CA THR A 39 -28.95 -8.81 49.29
C THR A 39 -27.81 -7.95 48.73
N ILE A 40 -26.60 -8.08 49.27
CA ILE A 40 -25.37 -7.41 48.82
C ILE A 40 -24.94 -7.89 47.42
N GLU A 41 -24.85 -9.20 47.18
CA GLU A 41 -24.49 -9.78 45.87
C GLU A 41 -25.50 -9.37 44.78
N ARG A 42 -26.79 -9.26 45.14
CA ARG A 42 -27.83 -8.76 44.24
C ARG A 42 -27.66 -7.26 43.93
N TRP A 43 -27.27 -6.44 44.92
CA TRP A 43 -26.94 -5.03 44.71
C TRP A 43 -25.70 -4.84 43.84
N GLU A 44 -24.66 -5.67 44.04
CA GLU A 44 -23.44 -5.67 43.23
C GLU A 44 -23.73 -6.06 41.78
N LEU A 45 -24.55 -7.10 41.55
CA LEU A 45 -25.01 -7.49 40.21
C LEU A 45 -25.78 -6.36 39.50
N LEU A 46 -26.69 -5.68 40.22
CA LEU A 46 -27.42 -4.53 39.67
C LEU A 46 -26.50 -3.37 39.32
N GLN A 47 -25.47 -3.11 40.14
CA GLN A 47 -24.48 -2.06 39.86
C GLN A 47 -23.63 -2.39 38.63
N VAL A 48 -23.15 -3.64 38.50
CA VAL A 48 -22.40 -4.10 37.33
C VAL A 48 -23.28 -4.04 36.06
N GLN A 49 -24.55 -4.42 36.18
CA GLN A 49 -25.51 -4.34 35.07
C GLN A 49 -25.80 -2.90 34.63
N ASP A 50 -25.98 -1.97 35.58
CA ASP A 50 -26.15 -0.54 35.30
C ASP A 50 -24.91 0.05 34.60
N LEU A 51 -23.71 -0.25 35.12
CA LEU A 51 -22.46 0.21 34.50
C LEU A 51 -22.28 -0.36 33.09
N SER A 52 -22.55 -1.64 32.90
CA SER A 52 -22.51 -2.31 31.59
C SER A 52 -23.52 -1.68 30.62
N ASN A 53 -24.75 -1.43 31.06
CA ASN A 53 -25.78 -0.76 30.27
C ASN A 53 -25.37 0.67 29.87
N LYS A 54 -24.78 1.44 30.80
CA LYS A 54 -24.27 2.78 30.55
C LYS A 54 -23.14 2.78 29.51
N LEU A 55 -22.19 1.85 29.63
CA LEU A 55 -21.10 1.70 28.66
C LEU A 55 -21.63 1.31 27.28
N ARG A 56 -22.56 0.34 27.22
CA ARG A 56 -23.20 -0.07 25.97
C ARG A 56 -23.94 1.10 25.31
N MET A 57 -24.75 1.83 26.07
CA MET A 57 -25.49 2.99 25.55
C MET A 57 -24.54 4.06 24.99
N LYS A 58 -23.44 4.34 25.70
CA LYS A 58 -22.41 5.27 25.23
C LYS A 58 -21.77 4.81 23.93
N GLN A 59 -21.40 3.53 23.82
CA GLN A 59 -20.83 2.95 22.60
C GLN A 59 -21.82 3.00 21.43
N THR A 60 -23.07 2.57 21.62
CA THR A 60 -24.10 2.61 20.59
C THR A 60 -24.37 4.03 20.09
N TRP A 61 -24.36 5.02 21.00
CA TRP A 61 -24.52 6.42 20.61
C TRP A 61 -23.31 6.95 19.82
N GLN A 62 -22.08 6.61 20.22
CA GLN A 62 -20.87 6.97 19.47
C GLN A 62 -20.87 6.35 18.07
N GLN A 63 -21.23 5.07 17.95
CA GLN A 63 -21.39 4.40 16.65
C GLN A 63 -22.45 5.08 15.79
N TRP A 64 -23.58 5.48 16.38
CA TRP A 64 -24.62 6.21 15.66
C TRP A 64 -24.16 7.57 15.15
N GLN A 65 -23.39 8.31 15.95
CA GLN A 65 -22.81 9.58 15.50
C GLN A 65 -21.80 9.38 14.38
N GLN A 66 -20.90 8.39 14.52
CA GLN A 66 -19.90 8.07 13.51
C GLN A 66 -20.56 7.69 12.19
N LEU A 67 -21.58 6.83 12.22
CA LEU A 67 -22.33 6.41 11.05
C LEU A 67 -22.97 7.61 10.32
N ASN A 68 -23.53 8.58 11.06
CA ASN A 68 -24.09 9.78 10.46
C ASN A 68 -23.01 10.68 9.85
N ALA A 69 -21.85 10.81 10.50
CA ALA A 69 -20.73 11.56 9.96
C ALA A 69 -20.20 10.91 8.67
N ASP A 70 -20.02 9.59 8.68
CA ASP A 70 -19.57 8.82 7.51
C ASP A 70 -20.58 8.92 6.35
N LEU A 71 -21.88 8.81 6.62
CA LEU A 71 -22.92 9.01 5.61
C LEU A 71 -22.87 10.41 5.00
N THR A 72 -22.68 11.45 5.81
CA THR A 72 -22.54 12.83 5.32
C THR A 72 -21.26 12.99 4.48
N ASN A 73 -20.15 12.38 4.89
CA ASN A 73 -18.91 12.40 4.12
C ASN A 73 -19.08 11.70 2.76
N ILE A 74 -19.81 10.58 2.72
CA ILE A 74 -20.12 9.88 1.46
C ILE A 74 -21.05 10.72 0.59
N ASP A 75 -22.13 11.30 1.16
CA ASP A 75 -23.07 12.16 0.43
C ASP A 75 -22.36 13.35 -0.23
N THR A 76 -21.52 14.07 0.52
CA THR A 76 -20.78 15.24 0.00
C THR A 76 -19.81 14.87 -1.13
N TRP A 77 -19.15 13.70 -1.05
CA TRP A 77 -18.32 13.22 -2.14
C TRP A 77 -19.13 12.78 -3.35
N LEU A 78 -20.27 12.12 -3.14
CA LEU A 78 -21.19 11.74 -4.22
C LEU A 78 -21.75 12.98 -4.93
N ASP A 79 -22.11 14.05 -4.20
CA ASP A 79 -22.56 15.32 -4.78
C ASP A 79 -21.50 15.88 -5.74
N LYS A 80 -20.25 15.97 -5.27
CA LYS A 80 -19.12 16.45 -6.08
C LYS A 80 -18.86 15.56 -7.30
N MET A 81 -18.92 14.25 -7.12
CA MET A 81 -18.69 13.31 -8.21
C MET A 81 -19.81 13.41 -9.26
N GLU A 82 -21.07 13.51 -8.84
CA GLU A 82 -22.21 13.69 -9.75
C GLU A 82 -22.10 15.01 -10.54
N GLU A 83 -21.75 16.12 -9.90
CA GLU A 83 -21.51 17.41 -10.56
C GLU A 83 -20.36 17.32 -11.59
N GLU A 84 -19.25 16.68 -11.22
CA GLU A 84 -18.13 16.50 -12.14
C GLU A 84 -18.48 15.59 -13.33
N MET A 85 -19.32 14.57 -13.12
CA MET A 85 -19.79 13.68 -14.19
C MET A 85 -20.75 14.39 -15.14
N GLU A 86 -21.64 15.25 -14.63
CA GLU A 86 -22.55 16.07 -15.45
C GLU A 86 -21.75 17.03 -16.35
N GLY A 87 -20.77 17.75 -15.79
CA GLY A 87 -19.90 18.62 -16.59
C GLY A 87 -19.11 17.85 -17.67
N LEU A 88 -18.62 16.66 -17.35
CA LEU A 88 -17.91 15.82 -18.33
C LEU A 88 -18.83 15.30 -19.43
N GLN A 89 -20.09 15.03 -19.14
CA GLN A 89 -21.08 14.59 -20.13
C GLN A 89 -21.41 15.71 -21.13
N GLU A 90 -21.46 16.96 -20.67
CA GLU A 90 -21.59 18.13 -21.55
C GLU A 90 -20.34 18.32 -22.43
N GLU A 91 -19.14 18.13 -21.88
CA GLU A 91 -17.90 18.19 -22.66
C GLU A 91 -17.69 16.98 -23.59
N GLU A 92 -18.34 15.84 -23.35
CA GLU A 92 -18.33 14.66 -24.23
C GLU A 92 -19.13 14.87 -25.51
N ALA A 93 -20.00 15.88 -25.57
CA ALA A 93 -20.75 16.23 -26.78
C ALA A 93 -19.84 16.73 -27.94
N GLN A 94 -18.61 17.12 -27.63
CA GLN A 94 -17.61 17.52 -28.63
C GLN A 94 -16.62 16.38 -28.88
N PRO A 95 -16.28 16.08 -30.16
CA PRO A 95 -15.35 15.01 -30.47
C PRO A 95 -13.95 15.33 -29.93
N VAL A 96 -13.46 14.47 -29.03
CA VAL A 96 -12.12 14.60 -28.43
C VAL A 96 -11.08 14.16 -29.46
N ASN A 97 -10.51 15.12 -30.17
CA ASN A 97 -9.61 14.83 -31.29
C ASN A 97 -8.13 14.87 -30.93
N SER A 98 -7.78 15.28 -29.70
CA SER A 98 -6.38 15.43 -29.25
C SER A 98 -6.02 14.42 -28.18
N ILE A 99 -4.81 13.85 -28.29
CA ILE A 99 -4.27 12.95 -27.26
C ILE A 99 -4.07 13.66 -25.92
N GLN A 100 -3.78 14.96 -25.90
CA GLN A 100 -3.60 15.74 -24.68
C GLN A 100 -4.92 15.87 -23.90
N ALA A 101 -6.03 16.08 -24.60
CA ALA A 101 -7.35 16.14 -23.97
C ALA A 101 -7.75 14.77 -23.38
N ILE A 102 -7.43 13.68 -24.09
CA ILE A 102 -7.66 12.31 -23.59
C ILE A 102 -6.79 12.06 -22.35
N ASP A 103 -5.51 12.44 -22.38
CA ASP A 103 -4.60 12.32 -21.22
C ASP A 103 -5.14 13.02 -19.98
N GLN A 104 -5.63 14.26 -20.13
CA GLN A 104 -6.23 15.02 -19.03
C GLN A 104 -7.47 14.33 -18.46
N ARG A 105 -8.36 13.81 -19.31
CA ARG A 105 -9.54 13.07 -18.86
C ARG A 105 -9.19 11.73 -18.21
N VAL A 106 -8.17 11.03 -18.70
CA VAL A 106 -7.65 9.80 -18.07
C VAL A 106 -7.08 10.09 -16.69
N LYS A 107 -6.34 11.19 -16.52
CA LYS A 107 -5.83 11.63 -15.20
C LYS A 107 -6.99 11.91 -14.23
N LYS A 108 -8.00 12.65 -14.69
CA LYS A 108 -9.20 12.94 -13.89
C LYS A 108 -9.94 11.66 -13.49
N LEU A 109 -10.10 10.70 -14.41
CA LEU A 109 -10.71 9.40 -14.12
C LEU A 109 -9.89 8.60 -13.11
N LYS A 110 -8.55 8.60 -13.21
CA LYS A 110 -7.67 7.95 -12.22
C LYS A 110 -7.83 8.57 -10.82
N ASP A 111 -7.89 9.89 -10.74
CA ASP A 111 -8.09 10.60 -9.46
C ASP A 111 -9.47 10.30 -8.86
N MET A 112 -10.51 10.26 -9.69
CA MET A 112 -11.86 9.87 -9.26
C MET A 112 -11.93 8.43 -8.79
N LEU A 113 -11.30 7.49 -9.51
CA LEU A 113 -11.26 6.09 -9.10
C LEU A 113 -10.46 5.90 -7.81
N LYS A 114 -9.42 6.70 -7.58
CA LYS A 114 -8.69 6.71 -6.31
C LYS A 114 -9.59 7.20 -5.17
N ALA A 115 -10.34 8.28 -5.37
CA ALA A 115 -11.30 8.76 -4.38
C ALA A 115 -12.41 7.72 -4.12
N TYR A 116 -12.99 7.14 -5.18
CA TYR A 116 -13.96 6.04 -5.09
C TYR A 116 -13.42 4.89 -4.23
N ASN A 117 -12.19 4.42 -4.46
CA ASN A 117 -11.63 3.33 -3.67
C ASN A 117 -11.47 3.68 -2.18
N ASN A 118 -11.18 4.94 -1.85
CA ASN A 118 -11.13 5.40 -0.46
C ASN A 118 -12.53 5.38 0.19
N TYR A 119 -13.56 5.89 -0.50
CA TYR A 119 -14.93 5.90 0.02
C TYR A 119 -15.59 4.51 0.02
N LYS A 120 -15.13 3.58 -0.83
CA LYS A 120 -15.60 2.20 -0.85
C LYS A 120 -15.47 1.53 0.51
N ALA A 121 -14.33 1.75 1.19
CA ALA A 121 -14.11 1.23 2.53
C ALA A 121 -15.11 1.82 3.54
N LEU A 122 -15.41 3.12 3.46
CA LEU A 122 -16.40 3.78 4.31
C LEU A 122 -17.81 3.25 4.05
N VAL A 123 -18.22 3.11 2.79
CA VAL A 123 -19.53 2.55 2.41
C VAL A 123 -19.70 1.12 2.93
N LEU A 124 -18.66 0.29 2.84
CA LEU A 124 -18.67 -1.06 3.41
C LEU A 124 -18.81 -1.03 4.94
N SER A 125 -18.03 -0.19 5.62
CA SER A 125 -18.08 -0.03 7.08
C SER A 125 -19.46 0.43 7.56
N VAL A 126 -20.03 1.45 6.91
CA VAL A 126 -21.37 1.98 7.19
C VAL A 126 -22.43 0.89 6.97
N ASN A 127 -22.35 0.14 5.87
CA ASN A 127 -23.29 -0.94 5.59
C ASN A 127 -23.20 -2.09 6.62
N LEU A 128 -22.00 -2.43 7.10
CA LEU A 128 -21.82 -3.43 8.14
C LEU A 128 -22.38 -2.95 9.49
N THR A 129 -21.96 -1.77 9.93
CA THR A 129 -22.35 -1.18 11.23
C THR A 129 -23.84 -0.85 11.30
N SER A 130 -24.46 -0.50 10.17
CA SER A 130 -25.89 -0.22 10.11
C SER A 130 -26.78 -1.42 10.48
N LYS A 131 -26.26 -2.65 10.40
CA LYS A 131 -27.02 -3.86 10.75
C LYS A 131 -27.41 -3.89 12.22
N ASP A 132 -26.56 -3.36 13.09
CA ASP A 132 -26.78 -3.33 14.55
C ASP A 132 -27.94 -2.40 14.94
N PHE A 133 -28.31 -1.48 14.05
CA PHE A 133 -29.41 -0.55 14.28
C PHE A 133 -30.76 -1.09 13.77
N LYS A 134 -30.79 -2.17 12.96
CA LYS A 134 -32.01 -2.63 12.25
C LYS A 134 -33.18 -3.03 13.16
N GLN A 135 -32.93 -3.42 14.40
CA GLN A 135 -33.93 -4.02 15.30
C GLN A 135 -34.66 -2.99 16.18
N THR A 136 -34.31 -1.70 16.10
CA THR A 136 -34.88 -0.67 16.97
C THR A 136 -35.97 0.12 16.24
N ASP A 137 -37.22 0.04 16.70
CA ASP A 137 -38.39 0.73 16.11
C ASP A 137 -38.42 2.27 16.33
N SER A 138 -37.26 2.89 16.49
CA SER A 138 -37.16 4.34 16.67
C SER A 138 -37.26 5.09 15.33
N THR A 139 -37.88 6.26 15.35
CA THR A 139 -37.95 7.18 14.18
C THR A 139 -36.56 7.50 13.63
N GLY A 140 -35.57 7.68 14.51
CA GLY A 140 -34.18 7.93 14.11
C GLY A 140 -33.53 6.76 13.37
N CYS A 141 -33.84 5.50 13.73
CA CYS A 141 -33.37 4.34 12.98
C CYS A 141 -34.00 4.26 11.59
N LYS A 142 -35.30 4.56 11.46
CA LYS A 142 -35.99 4.57 10.17
C LYS A 142 -35.39 5.62 9.21
N GLU A 143 -35.12 6.83 9.71
CA GLU A 143 -34.46 7.86 8.88
C GLU A 143 -33.05 7.44 8.48
N LEU A 144 -32.27 6.89 9.41
CA LEU A 144 -30.94 6.39 9.13
C LEU A 144 -30.94 5.30 8.04
N GLN A 145 -31.89 4.36 8.09
CA GLN A 145 -32.05 3.34 7.05
C GLN A 145 -32.43 3.96 5.70
N ASN A 146 -33.28 4.97 5.68
CA ASN A 146 -33.64 5.67 4.45
C ASN A 146 -32.43 6.41 3.85
N ARG A 147 -31.64 7.10 4.67
CA ARG A 147 -30.37 7.72 4.25
C ARG A 147 -29.42 6.69 3.67
N LEU A 148 -29.21 5.56 4.36
CA LEU A 148 -28.35 4.49 3.89
C LEU A 148 -28.78 3.94 2.53
N ARG A 149 -30.09 3.70 2.33
CA ARG A 149 -30.62 3.25 1.04
C ARG A 149 -30.33 4.27 -0.07
N ARG A 150 -30.52 5.57 0.20
CA ARG A 150 -30.21 6.64 -0.76
C ARG A 150 -28.72 6.66 -1.13
N VAL A 151 -27.84 6.63 -0.14
CA VAL A 151 -26.38 6.60 -0.34
C VAL A 151 -25.96 5.38 -1.16
N ASN A 152 -26.46 4.20 -0.83
CA ASN A 152 -26.14 2.97 -1.57
C ASN A 152 -26.63 3.01 -3.02
N LEU A 153 -27.81 3.59 -3.28
CA LEU A 153 -28.32 3.74 -4.65
C LEU A 153 -27.45 4.71 -5.47
N ARG A 154 -27.09 5.86 -4.88
CA ARG A 154 -26.19 6.84 -5.51
C ARG A 154 -24.80 6.26 -5.74
N TRP A 155 -24.30 5.46 -4.79
CA TRP A 155 -23.03 4.74 -4.92
C TRP A 155 -23.02 3.76 -6.10
N GLU A 156 -24.10 3.00 -6.31
CA GLU A 156 -24.20 2.10 -7.47
C GLU A 156 -24.28 2.91 -8.78
N LYS A 157 -25.04 4.00 -8.79
CA LYS A 157 -25.08 4.93 -9.94
C LYS A 157 -23.67 5.47 -10.25
N ALA A 158 -22.92 5.90 -9.24
CA ALA A 158 -21.55 6.37 -9.37
C ALA A 158 -20.62 5.32 -10.00
N ASN A 159 -20.73 4.06 -9.55
CA ASN A 159 -19.97 2.95 -10.10
C ASN A 159 -20.25 2.76 -11.60
N ILE A 160 -21.53 2.74 -11.99
CA ILE A 160 -21.95 2.62 -13.40
C ILE A 160 -21.43 3.80 -14.23
N LEU A 161 -21.52 5.03 -13.71
CA LEU A 161 -21.03 6.24 -14.38
C LEU A 161 -19.51 6.17 -14.64
N LEU A 162 -18.72 5.78 -13.63
CA LEU A 162 -17.26 5.65 -13.76
C LEU A 162 -16.87 4.58 -14.80
N GLU A 163 -17.55 3.44 -14.80
CA GLU A 163 -17.31 2.38 -15.79
C GLU A 163 -17.68 2.81 -17.21
N ASN A 164 -18.80 3.52 -17.38
CA ASN A 164 -19.21 4.06 -18.67
C ASN A 164 -18.25 5.14 -19.17
N TRP A 165 -17.78 6.02 -18.28
CA TRP A 165 -16.82 7.05 -18.62
C TRP A 165 -15.50 6.44 -19.12
N LYS A 166 -14.99 5.40 -18.44
CA LYS A 166 -13.82 4.65 -18.91
C LYS A 166 -14.04 4.06 -20.30
N LYS A 167 -15.20 3.44 -20.55
CA LYS A 167 -15.55 2.88 -21.87
C LYS A 167 -15.65 3.96 -22.96
N ASN A 168 -16.19 5.13 -22.63
CA ASN A 168 -16.27 6.26 -23.56
C ASN A 168 -14.88 6.80 -23.90
N LEU A 169 -14.00 6.98 -22.91
CA LEU A 169 -12.61 7.38 -23.14
C LEU A 169 -11.84 6.36 -23.97
N GLN A 170 -12.07 5.07 -23.74
CA GLN A 170 -11.50 4.01 -24.57
C GLN A 170 -11.94 4.15 -26.02
N LYS A 171 -13.25 4.30 -26.28
CA LYS A 171 -13.78 4.53 -27.63
C LYS A 171 -13.18 5.79 -28.26
N ALA A 172 -13.09 6.89 -27.52
CA ALA A 172 -12.49 8.13 -27.99
C ALA A 172 -11.02 7.94 -28.39
N LEU A 173 -10.23 7.23 -27.58
CA LEU A 173 -8.82 6.93 -27.88
C LEU A 173 -8.67 6.10 -29.17
N ILE A 174 -9.49 5.07 -29.34
CA ILE A 174 -9.44 4.20 -30.53
C ILE A 174 -9.74 4.97 -31.82
N HIS A 175 -10.61 5.98 -31.75
CA HIS A 175 -10.98 6.81 -32.90
C HIS A 175 -10.18 8.14 -32.96
N CYS A 176 -9.25 8.38 -32.04
CA CYS A 176 -8.49 9.61 -31.98
C CYS A 176 -7.43 9.65 -33.09
N GLN A 177 -7.64 10.53 -34.07
CA GLN A 177 -6.72 10.68 -35.20
C GLN A 177 -5.32 11.14 -34.76
N ASP A 178 -5.24 12.10 -33.84
CA ASP A 178 -3.97 12.60 -33.30
C ASP A 178 -3.16 11.47 -32.64
N PHE A 179 -3.81 10.60 -31.87
CA PHE A 179 -3.15 9.43 -31.30
C PHE A 179 -2.51 8.53 -32.36
N HIS A 180 -3.23 8.20 -33.43
CA HIS A 180 -2.72 7.36 -34.52
C HIS A 180 -1.60 8.06 -35.29
N GLU A 181 -1.72 9.36 -35.55
CA GLU A 181 -0.71 10.15 -36.23
C GLU A 181 0.59 10.25 -35.44
N GLN A 182 0.51 10.50 -34.11
CA GLN A 182 1.68 10.52 -33.23
C GLN A 182 2.38 9.17 -33.19
N ASN A 183 1.64 8.07 -33.08
CA ASN A 183 2.20 6.72 -33.11
C ASN A 183 2.92 6.44 -34.44
N GLN A 184 2.32 6.82 -35.57
CA GLN A 184 2.93 6.64 -36.88
C GLN A 184 4.20 7.49 -37.04
N LYS A 185 4.17 8.76 -36.62
CA LYS A 185 5.35 9.65 -36.62
C LYS A 185 6.48 9.08 -35.79
N LEU A 186 6.19 8.56 -34.60
CA LEU A 186 7.16 7.93 -33.72
C LEU A 186 7.77 6.66 -34.34
N LEU A 187 6.96 5.80 -34.97
CA LEU A 187 7.46 4.59 -35.63
C LEU A 187 8.44 4.92 -36.78
N LEU A 188 8.09 5.89 -37.62
CA LEU A 188 8.96 6.35 -38.71
C LEU A 188 10.25 6.96 -38.17
N TRP A 189 10.14 7.81 -37.14
CA TRP A 189 11.30 8.43 -36.51
C TRP A 189 12.22 7.39 -35.86
N LEU A 190 11.67 6.38 -35.17
CA LEU A 190 12.45 5.29 -34.57
C LEU A 190 13.18 4.45 -35.63
N ALA A 191 12.57 4.21 -36.79
CA ALA A 191 13.24 3.51 -37.89
C ALA A 191 14.41 4.34 -38.48
N ALA A 192 14.23 5.66 -38.60
CA ALA A 192 15.29 6.57 -39.01
C ALA A 192 16.42 6.65 -37.96
N ALA A 193 16.07 6.74 -36.68
CA ALA A 193 16.99 6.71 -35.54
C ALA A 193 17.81 5.40 -35.51
N GLU A 194 17.16 4.27 -35.76
CA GLU A 194 17.82 2.98 -35.88
C GLU A 194 18.82 2.96 -37.03
N THR A 195 18.47 3.51 -38.19
CA THR A 195 19.38 3.64 -39.34
C THR A 195 20.57 4.55 -39.02
N ARG A 196 20.34 5.70 -38.38
CA ARG A 196 21.40 6.62 -37.92
C ARG A 196 22.37 5.93 -36.97
N ARG A 197 21.86 5.16 -36.00
CA ARG A 197 22.70 4.37 -35.08
C ARG A 197 23.60 3.40 -35.85
N HIS A 198 23.05 2.63 -36.78
CA HIS A 198 23.81 1.66 -37.57
C HIS A 198 24.89 2.33 -38.44
N GLN A 199 24.61 3.52 -39.00
CA GLN A 199 25.58 4.30 -39.78
C GLN A 199 26.69 4.88 -38.90
N ALA A 200 26.37 5.29 -37.68
CA ALA A 200 27.33 5.81 -36.73
C ALA A 200 28.23 4.71 -36.13
N GLN A 201 27.91 3.42 -36.26
CA GLN A 201 28.76 2.34 -35.74
C GLN A 201 30.03 2.17 -36.57
N VAL A 202 31.19 2.42 -35.94
CA VAL A 202 32.50 2.16 -36.53
C VAL A 202 32.90 0.70 -36.27
N LYS A 203 32.87 -0.14 -37.31
CA LYS A 203 33.21 -1.56 -37.24
C LYS A 203 34.72 -1.82 -37.21
N ASP A 204 35.48 -0.96 -37.88
CA ASP A 204 36.93 -1.10 -38.05
C ASP A 204 37.69 -0.56 -36.82
N PRO A 205 38.48 -1.39 -36.11
CA PRO A 205 39.34 -0.94 -35.01
C PRO A 205 40.45 0.03 -35.42
N SER A 206 40.82 0.09 -36.70
CA SER A 206 41.86 0.97 -37.26
C SER A 206 41.31 2.24 -37.94
N ALA A 207 40.02 2.52 -37.74
CA ALA A 207 39.39 3.70 -38.32
C ALA A 207 40.04 5.00 -37.81
N ASP A 208 40.15 5.98 -38.72
CA ASP A 208 40.65 7.34 -38.44
C ASP A 208 40.04 7.92 -37.13
N PRO A 209 40.87 8.41 -36.19
CA PRO A 209 40.43 9.05 -34.95
C PRO A 209 39.38 10.14 -35.16
N HIS A 210 39.44 10.89 -36.26
CA HIS A 210 38.44 11.91 -36.58
C HIS A 210 37.07 11.28 -36.86
N ARG A 211 37.03 10.16 -37.59
CA ARG A 211 35.78 9.41 -37.88
C ARG A 211 35.17 8.78 -36.63
N ILE A 212 35.99 8.30 -35.70
CA ILE A 212 35.54 7.78 -34.40
C ILE A 212 34.91 8.90 -33.57
N GLN A 213 35.54 10.08 -33.56
CA GLN A 213 35.03 11.23 -32.83
C GLN A 213 33.71 11.76 -33.39
N GLU A 214 33.57 11.81 -34.72
CA GLU A 214 32.32 12.20 -35.39
C GLU A 214 31.18 11.21 -35.11
N SER A 215 31.47 9.91 -35.22
CA SER A 215 30.55 8.83 -34.82
C SER A 215 30.05 9.01 -33.38
N ARG A 216 30.95 9.30 -32.43
CA ARG A 216 30.59 9.51 -31.03
C ARG A 216 29.68 10.72 -30.84
N LYS A 217 29.94 11.83 -31.52
CA LYS A 217 29.07 13.02 -31.48
C LYS A 217 27.67 12.70 -31.97
N GLU A 218 27.56 11.96 -33.07
CA GLU A 218 26.27 11.54 -33.62
C GLU A 218 25.50 10.63 -32.65
N LEU A 219 26.18 9.66 -32.02
CA LEU A 219 25.57 8.78 -31.01
C LEU A 219 25.10 9.55 -29.76
N MET A 220 25.88 10.53 -29.27
CA MET A 220 25.46 11.37 -28.13
C MET A 220 24.25 12.24 -28.47
N GLN A 221 24.21 12.80 -29.69
CA GLN A 221 23.06 13.55 -30.16
C GLN A 221 21.82 12.65 -30.27
N LEU A 222 21.99 11.44 -30.79
CA LEU A 222 20.91 10.45 -30.88
C LEU A 222 20.40 10.03 -29.49
N GLU A 223 21.28 9.81 -28.52
CA GLU A 223 20.90 9.50 -27.12
C GLU A 223 20.03 10.61 -26.53
N LYS A 224 20.43 11.87 -26.71
CA LYS A 224 19.65 13.03 -26.26
C LYS A 224 18.25 13.06 -26.89
N GLU A 225 18.15 12.93 -28.21
CA GLU A 225 16.87 12.95 -28.93
C GLU A 225 15.93 11.80 -28.53
N LEU A 226 16.49 10.62 -28.22
CA LEU A 226 15.76 9.45 -27.71
C LEU A 226 15.21 9.73 -26.29
N LEU A 227 16.03 10.31 -25.41
CA LEU A 227 15.61 10.68 -24.05
C LEU A 227 14.52 11.76 -24.04
N GLU A 228 14.61 12.75 -24.91
CA GLU A 228 13.58 13.80 -25.05
C GLU A 228 12.22 13.21 -25.44
N ARG A 229 12.20 12.21 -26.33
CA ARG A 229 10.98 11.53 -26.78
C ARG A 229 10.45 10.49 -25.79
N GLN A 230 11.24 10.10 -24.81
CA GLN A 230 10.84 9.11 -23.79
C GLN A 230 9.60 9.55 -23.02
N LEU A 231 9.48 10.83 -22.68
CA LEU A 231 8.31 11.33 -21.96
C LEU A 231 7.02 11.16 -22.78
N GLN A 232 7.06 11.52 -24.06
CA GLN A 232 5.92 11.36 -24.96
C GLN A 232 5.50 9.89 -25.09
N VAL A 233 6.46 8.99 -25.25
CA VAL A 233 6.20 7.55 -25.35
C VAL A 233 5.64 6.99 -24.05
N ASN A 234 6.14 7.43 -22.89
CA ASN A 234 5.62 7.02 -21.60
C ASN A 234 4.14 7.44 -21.43
N THR A 235 3.80 8.68 -21.77
CA THR A 235 2.40 9.15 -21.71
C THR A 235 1.48 8.29 -22.58
N LEU A 236 1.90 7.99 -23.83
CA LEU A 236 1.13 7.11 -24.72
C LEU A 236 0.96 5.69 -24.15
N GLN A 237 2.03 5.14 -23.57
CA GLN A 237 2.01 3.82 -22.93
C GLN A 237 1.09 3.81 -21.70
N GLU A 238 1.11 4.85 -20.87
CA GLU A 238 0.25 4.94 -19.69
C GLU A 238 -1.23 5.05 -20.07
N ILE A 239 -1.56 5.83 -21.09
CA ILE A 239 -2.92 5.95 -21.62
C ILE A 239 -3.39 4.61 -22.20
N ALA A 240 -2.56 3.99 -23.05
CA ALA A 240 -2.87 2.70 -23.67
C ALA A 240 -3.00 1.58 -22.62
N ALA A 241 -2.09 1.51 -21.64
CA ALA A 241 -2.14 0.52 -20.58
C ALA A 241 -3.35 0.72 -19.65
N TYR A 242 -3.87 1.94 -19.52
CA TYR A 242 -5.05 2.19 -18.70
C TYR A 242 -6.37 1.91 -19.43
N LEU A 243 -6.45 2.29 -20.71
CA LEU A 243 -7.69 2.23 -21.50
C LEU A 243 -7.80 1.00 -22.43
N LEU A 244 -6.69 0.43 -22.90
CA LEU A 244 -6.66 -0.64 -23.91
C LEU A 244 -6.32 -2.02 -23.33
N VAL A 245 -6.36 -2.19 -22.01
CA VAL A 245 -6.21 -3.51 -21.37
C VAL A 245 -7.46 -4.34 -21.64
N LYS A 246 -7.26 -5.50 -22.26
CA LYS A 246 -8.33 -6.43 -22.64
C LYS A 246 -9.08 -6.92 -21.40
N HIS A 247 -10.39 -6.70 -21.37
CA HIS A 247 -11.26 -7.39 -20.42
C HIS A 247 -12.13 -8.48 -21.10
N ASP A 248 -12.50 -8.34 -22.37
CA ASP A 248 -13.27 -9.38 -23.09
C ASP A 248 -13.13 -9.24 -24.61
N GLY A 249 -12.31 -10.08 -25.27
CA GLY A 249 -12.41 -10.37 -26.72
C GLY A 249 -12.30 -9.22 -27.75
N GLU A 250 -12.20 -7.94 -27.35
CA GLU A 250 -12.25 -6.80 -28.26
C GLU A 250 -10.93 -6.52 -29.01
N LYS A 251 -11.08 -6.11 -30.28
CA LYS A 251 -10.01 -5.95 -31.29
C LYS A 251 -9.23 -4.63 -31.18
N TYR A 252 -8.87 -4.19 -29.97
CA TYR A 252 -8.00 -3.00 -29.79
C TYR A 252 -6.52 -3.36 -29.68
N THR A 253 -6.18 -4.58 -30.11
CA THR A 253 -4.83 -5.13 -30.10
C THR A 253 -3.88 -4.27 -30.91
N GLU A 254 -4.26 -3.83 -32.11
CA GLU A 254 -3.32 -3.17 -33.01
C GLU A 254 -2.79 -1.84 -32.43
N ALA A 255 -3.68 -0.99 -31.92
CA ALA A 255 -3.30 0.29 -31.30
C ALA A 255 -2.40 0.08 -30.07
N ASN A 256 -2.76 -0.89 -29.22
CA ASN A 256 -2.00 -1.21 -28.02
C ASN A 256 -0.63 -1.84 -28.36
N GLU A 257 -0.60 -2.74 -29.34
CA GLU A 257 0.61 -3.37 -29.87
C GLU A 257 1.55 -2.34 -30.51
N LYS A 258 1.02 -1.38 -31.28
CA LYS A 258 1.81 -0.28 -31.84
C LYS A 258 2.50 0.52 -30.74
N VAL A 259 1.77 0.95 -29.72
CA VAL A 259 2.33 1.69 -28.57
C VAL A 259 3.37 0.84 -27.81
N HIS A 260 3.09 -0.45 -27.63
CA HIS A 260 4.03 -1.38 -27.01
C HIS A 260 5.33 -1.52 -27.83
N VAL A 261 5.23 -1.68 -29.15
CA VAL A 261 6.37 -1.77 -30.07
C VAL A 261 7.20 -0.48 -30.05
N ILE A 262 6.55 0.69 -30.07
CA ILE A 262 7.22 1.99 -29.97
C ILE A 262 8.07 2.04 -28.69
N GLY A 263 7.47 1.75 -27.54
CA GLY A 263 8.21 1.78 -26.27
C GLY A 263 9.33 0.76 -26.18
N LYS A 264 9.11 -0.46 -26.70
CA LYS A 264 10.15 -1.49 -26.77
C LYS A 264 11.31 -1.06 -27.65
N LYS A 265 11.02 -0.56 -28.86
CA LYS A 265 12.04 -0.08 -29.81
C LYS A 265 12.84 1.10 -29.25
N LEU A 266 12.16 2.07 -28.63
CA LEU A 266 12.83 3.21 -27.99
C LEU A 266 13.83 2.75 -26.92
N LYS A 267 13.39 1.84 -26.04
CA LYS A 267 14.24 1.27 -25.00
C LYS A 267 15.43 0.51 -25.58
N GLN A 268 15.20 -0.32 -26.61
CA GLN A 268 16.27 -1.06 -27.29
C GLN A 268 17.28 -0.13 -27.96
N LEU A 269 16.83 0.97 -28.58
CA LEU A 269 17.73 1.96 -29.17
C LEU A 269 18.53 2.71 -28.11
N LEU A 270 17.93 3.12 -27.00
CA LEU A 270 18.63 3.74 -25.87
C LEU A 270 19.73 2.82 -25.31
N GLU A 271 19.39 1.56 -25.05
CA GLU A 271 20.35 0.54 -24.58
C GLU A 271 21.47 0.33 -25.61
N GLY A 272 21.11 0.23 -26.90
CA GLY A 272 22.04 0.06 -27.99
C GLY A 272 23.02 1.23 -28.15
N VAL A 273 22.52 2.47 -28.16
CA VAL A 273 23.34 3.68 -28.25
C VAL A 273 24.26 3.80 -27.02
N SER A 274 23.76 3.49 -25.82
CA SER A 274 24.57 3.48 -24.60
C SER A 274 25.72 2.46 -24.68
N CYS A 275 25.47 1.27 -25.22
CA CYS A 275 26.50 0.27 -25.48
C CYS A 275 27.53 0.74 -26.52
N ASP A 276 27.06 1.32 -27.63
CA ASP A 276 27.92 1.82 -28.71
C ASP A 276 28.84 2.96 -28.21
N LEU A 277 28.30 3.87 -27.39
CA LEU A 277 29.06 4.95 -26.74
C LEU A 277 30.15 4.39 -25.81
N LYS A 278 29.83 3.41 -24.95
CA LYS A 278 30.81 2.76 -24.06
C LYS A 278 31.91 2.05 -24.85
N ALA A 279 31.56 1.37 -25.94
CA ALA A 279 32.51 0.69 -26.81
C ALA A 279 33.44 1.67 -27.55
N SER A 280 32.95 2.86 -27.91
CA SER A 280 33.77 3.92 -28.51
C SER A 280 34.73 4.56 -27.50
N GLN A 281 34.33 4.69 -26.23
CA GLN A 281 35.17 5.21 -25.16
C GLN A 281 36.34 4.27 -24.85
N GLY A 282 36.10 2.96 -24.74
CA GLY A 282 37.16 1.97 -24.49
C GLY A 282 38.22 1.90 -25.60
N ARG A 283 37.89 2.23 -26.85
CA ARG A 283 38.87 2.31 -27.95
C ARG A 283 39.74 3.56 -27.90
N GLN A 284 39.18 4.68 -27.46
CA GLN A 284 39.91 5.94 -27.29
C GLN A 284 40.96 5.84 -26.18
N ASP A 285 40.61 5.19 -25.06
CA ASP A 285 41.56 4.96 -23.98
C ASP A 285 42.77 4.16 -24.48
N ILE A 286 42.54 3.05 -25.22
CA ILE A 286 43.61 2.22 -25.81
C ILE A 286 44.48 3.00 -26.81
N SER A 287 43.87 3.79 -27.69
CA SER A 287 44.61 4.61 -28.68
C SER A 287 45.44 5.71 -28.00
N THR A 288 44.97 6.26 -26.87
CA THR A 288 45.71 7.28 -26.10
C THR A 288 46.90 6.66 -25.36
N PHE A 289 46.77 5.41 -24.89
CA PHE A 289 47.89 4.67 -24.29
C PHE A 289 48.95 4.24 -25.31
N GLN A 290 48.57 3.96 -26.58
CA GLN A 290 49.53 3.63 -27.64
C GLN A 290 50.31 4.85 -28.15
N MET A 291 49.65 6.00 -28.32
CA MET A 291 50.31 7.22 -28.81
C MET A 291 51.35 7.78 -27.83
N ASN A 292 51.17 7.55 -26.52
CA ASN A 292 52.11 8.00 -25.48
C ASN A 292 53.30 7.04 -25.25
N GLY A 293 53.35 5.89 -25.93
CA GLY A 293 54.39 4.86 -25.76
C GLY A 293 55.50 4.88 -26.83
N GLU A 294 55.34 5.65 -27.90
CA GLU A 294 56.25 5.65 -29.06
C GLU A 294 57.06 6.96 -29.22
N GLU A 295 57.29 7.69 -28.13
CA GLU A 295 58.14 8.89 -28.14
C GLU A 295 59.47 8.68 -27.38
N LEU A 296 60.10 7.50 -27.54
CA LEU A 296 61.51 7.28 -27.21
C LEU A 296 62.01 6.05 -27.95
N ASP A 297 62.63 6.26 -29.12
CA ASP A 297 64.04 5.95 -29.38
C ASP A 297 64.30 5.73 -30.89
N SER A 298 65.06 6.65 -31.49
CA SER A 298 65.77 6.44 -32.75
C SER A 298 67.24 6.79 -32.48
N GLY A 299 68.02 5.74 -32.21
CA GLY A 299 69.44 5.74 -31.85
C GLY A 299 70.36 6.46 -32.84
N THR A 300 71.65 6.65 -32.56
CA THR A 300 72.66 5.61 -32.31
C THR A 300 73.90 6.35 -31.74
N TYR A 301 74.69 5.86 -30.77
CA TYR A 301 75.92 5.07 -31.01
C TYR A 301 76.61 4.62 -29.69
N HIS A 302 77.05 3.36 -29.70
CA HIS A 302 78.22 2.74 -29.05
C HIS A 302 78.30 2.44 -27.52
N GLN A 303 78.15 1.13 -27.23
CA GLN A 303 79.21 0.20 -26.76
C GLN A 303 79.36 -0.15 -25.26
N LEU A 304 79.15 -1.47 -25.01
CA LEU A 304 79.59 -2.37 -23.93
C LEU A 304 80.37 -1.80 -22.72
N SER A 305 79.96 -2.17 -21.51
CA SER A 305 80.73 -3.13 -20.69
C SER A 305 79.95 -3.59 -19.43
N GLU A 306 80.13 -4.86 -19.09
CA GLU A 306 79.44 -5.67 -18.08
C GLU A 306 79.72 -5.26 -16.62
N LYS A 307 78.70 -5.41 -15.74
CA LYS A 307 78.73 -6.36 -14.60
C LYS A 307 77.48 -6.22 -13.70
N SER A 308 76.82 -7.35 -13.48
CA SER A 308 75.94 -7.68 -12.35
C SER A 308 76.76 -7.92 -11.04
N PRO A 309 76.20 -8.25 -9.84
CA PRO A 309 74.81 -8.60 -9.48
C PRO A 309 74.27 -8.09 -8.09
N VAL A 310 72.95 -8.27 -7.88
CA VAL A 310 72.21 -8.73 -6.66
C VAL A 310 72.54 -8.17 -5.26
N SER A 311 71.49 -7.75 -4.52
CA SER A 311 71.30 -8.04 -3.07
C SER A 311 69.84 -7.87 -2.61
N LYS A 312 69.43 -8.77 -1.70
CA LYS A 312 68.09 -8.96 -1.10
C LYS A 312 68.02 -8.45 0.36
N ASN A 313 66.79 -8.42 0.89
CA ASN A 313 66.32 -8.54 2.31
C ASN A 313 65.99 -7.21 3.04
N LYS A 314 64.72 -6.94 3.45
CA LYS A 314 63.96 -7.40 4.66
C LYS A 314 64.61 -6.90 5.98
N VAL A 315 63.96 -6.43 7.06
CA VAL A 315 62.57 -6.41 7.58
C VAL A 315 62.54 -5.56 8.88
N ASP A 316 61.36 -4.99 9.21
CA ASP A 316 60.74 -4.54 10.51
C ASP A 316 61.54 -4.09 11.75
N GLU A 317 61.10 -2.99 12.42
CA GLU A 317 60.31 -3.01 13.69
C GLU A 317 60.11 -1.62 14.36
N LYS A 318 58.86 -1.33 14.83
CA LYS A 318 58.40 -0.68 16.12
C LYS A 318 59.05 0.63 16.64
N LYS A 319 58.43 1.57 17.39
CA LYS A 319 57.10 1.92 17.99
C LYS A 319 57.29 3.26 18.76
N ILE A 320 56.20 4.03 19.00
CA ILE A 320 55.94 4.94 20.18
C ILE A 320 56.70 6.31 20.18
N LEU A 321 56.20 7.52 20.54
CA LEU A 321 55.25 8.05 21.56
C LEU A 321 54.74 9.50 21.23
N GLN A 322 53.53 9.84 21.74
CA GLN A 322 52.93 11.14 22.16
C GLN A 322 53.53 12.51 21.77
N SER A 323 52.66 13.47 21.37
CA SER A 323 52.08 14.48 22.28
C SER A 323 51.34 15.64 21.54
N ASN A 324 50.27 16.10 22.20
CA ASN A 324 49.45 17.32 22.10
C ASN A 324 49.89 18.49 21.19
N THR A 325 48.92 19.18 20.58
CA THR A 325 48.53 20.59 20.91
C THR A 325 47.46 21.13 19.94
N SER A 326 46.49 21.83 20.51
CA SER A 326 45.40 22.60 19.93
C SER A 326 45.84 23.80 19.06
N SER A 327 45.07 24.14 18.02
CA SER A 327 44.34 25.44 17.89
C SER A 327 44.10 25.90 16.44
N ASN A 328 42.91 26.49 16.26
CA ASN A 328 42.54 27.62 15.41
C ASN A 328 42.61 27.57 13.87
N VAL A 329 41.41 27.53 13.27
CA VAL A 329 40.77 28.64 12.52
C VAL A 329 41.64 29.38 11.47
N ARG A 330 41.34 29.14 10.17
CA ARG A 330 40.80 30.13 9.18
C ARG A 330 41.38 29.99 7.75
N MET A 331 40.45 30.04 6.78
CA MET A 331 40.54 30.40 5.35
C MET A 331 41.23 29.48 4.33
N GLY A 332 40.56 29.29 3.19
CA GLY A 332 41.18 28.93 1.92
C GLY A 332 40.29 28.05 1.03
N GLU A 333 39.75 28.63 -0.04
CA GLU A 333 39.01 27.94 -1.09
C GLU A 333 39.89 26.98 -1.92
N LYS A 334 39.16 26.11 -2.66
CA LYS A 334 39.45 25.46 -3.96
C LYS A 334 39.93 24.00 -4.01
N GLU A 335 39.15 23.30 -4.85
CA GLU A 335 39.48 22.23 -5.80
C GLU A 335 39.59 20.77 -5.33
N GLU A 336 38.52 20.05 -5.68
CA GLU A 336 38.47 18.77 -6.39
C GLU A 336 39.61 17.76 -6.20
N THR A 337 39.27 16.59 -5.64
CA THR A 337 39.74 15.32 -6.19
C THR A 337 38.66 14.24 -6.08
N ASN A 338 38.36 13.67 -7.24
CA ASN A 338 37.48 12.54 -7.46
C ASN A 338 37.92 11.29 -6.70
N SER A 339 37.01 10.65 -5.97
CA SER A 339 37.08 9.21 -5.69
C SER A 339 35.70 8.57 -5.97
N PHE A 340 35.65 7.86 -7.09
CA PHE A 340 34.48 7.17 -7.63
C PHE A 340 34.47 5.73 -7.10
N ALA A 341 33.68 5.45 -6.07
CA ALA A 341 33.20 4.12 -5.69
C ALA A 341 31.83 4.26 -4.99
N PRO A 342 30.87 3.33 -5.19
CA PRO A 342 29.46 3.67 -5.16
C PRO A 342 28.92 3.76 -3.73
N LYS A 343 28.80 4.99 -3.22
CA LYS A 343 28.15 5.30 -1.92
C LYS A 343 26.71 4.76 -1.81
N LYS A 344 26.05 4.45 -2.93
CA LYS A 344 24.68 3.89 -2.95
C LYS A 344 24.61 2.51 -2.29
N HIS A 345 25.57 1.62 -2.54
CA HIS A 345 25.54 0.25 -2.01
C HIS A 345 25.69 0.21 -0.48
N ALA A 346 26.52 1.11 0.08
CA ALA A 346 26.71 1.23 1.52
C ALA A 346 25.47 1.79 2.24
N PHE A 347 24.73 2.71 1.62
CA PHE A 347 23.47 3.22 2.16
C PHE A 347 22.34 2.18 2.07
N PHE A 348 22.18 1.49 0.93
CA PHE A 348 21.19 0.43 0.80
C PHE A 348 21.43 -0.72 1.79
N CYS A 349 22.68 -1.17 1.99
CA CYS A 349 22.98 -2.19 2.99
C CYS A 349 22.69 -1.73 4.43
N ARG A 350 22.87 -0.45 4.75
CA ARG A 350 22.53 0.11 6.08
C ARG A 350 21.02 0.19 6.29
N VAL A 351 20.28 0.63 5.27
CA VAL A 351 18.81 0.68 5.31
C VAL A 351 18.23 -0.73 5.37
N LEU A 352 18.74 -1.67 4.60
CA LEU A 352 18.29 -3.08 4.63
C LEU A 352 18.60 -3.75 5.97
N ARG A 353 19.75 -3.45 6.58
CA ARG A 353 20.14 -3.98 7.90
C ARG A 353 19.26 -3.46 9.03
N ALA A 354 18.65 -2.28 8.88
CA ALA A 354 17.69 -1.73 9.84
C ALA A 354 16.23 -2.11 9.52
N ALA A 355 15.87 -2.22 8.24
CA ALA A 355 14.51 -2.52 7.80
C ALA A 355 14.17 -4.02 7.91
N LEU A 356 15.11 -4.92 7.62
CA LEU A 356 14.90 -6.37 7.72
C LEU A 356 14.52 -6.84 9.12
N PRO A 357 15.18 -6.44 10.22
CA PRO A 357 14.77 -6.87 11.56
C PRO A 357 13.39 -6.32 11.93
N LEU A 358 13.03 -5.11 11.48
CA LEU A 358 11.70 -4.53 11.70
C LEU A 358 10.62 -5.29 10.91
N GLN A 359 10.89 -5.64 9.65
CA GLN A 359 9.96 -6.41 8.81
C GLN A 359 9.78 -7.84 9.36
N LEU A 360 10.84 -8.49 9.82
CA LEU A 360 10.77 -9.80 10.49
C LEU A 360 9.99 -9.71 11.81
N PHE A 361 10.18 -8.66 12.59
CA PHE A 361 9.42 -8.43 13.81
C PHE A 361 7.92 -8.22 13.54
N LEU A 362 7.57 -7.43 12.52
CA LEU A 362 6.18 -7.24 12.09
C LEU A 362 5.55 -8.54 11.58
N LEU A 363 6.30 -9.35 10.81
CA LEU A 363 5.89 -10.68 10.39
C LEU A 363 5.67 -11.62 11.57
N LEU A 364 6.55 -11.57 12.58
CA LEU A 364 6.41 -12.35 13.81
C LEU A 364 5.17 -11.92 14.59
N LEU A 365 4.89 -10.62 14.70
CA LEU A 365 3.67 -10.12 15.34
C LEU A 365 2.41 -10.53 14.57
N LEU A 366 2.44 -10.52 13.24
CA LEU A 366 1.33 -11.02 12.41
C LEU A 366 1.15 -12.53 12.58
N PHE A 367 2.24 -13.29 12.64
CA PHE A 367 2.20 -14.72 12.91
C PHE A 367 1.62 -15.01 14.29
N LEU A 368 2.07 -14.30 15.33
CA LEU A 368 1.52 -14.40 16.69
C LEU A 368 0.05 -13.99 16.73
N ALA A 369 -0.35 -12.94 16.00
CA ALA A 369 -1.76 -12.56 15.88
C ALA A 369 -2.59 -13.61 15.14
N SER A 370 -2.01 -14.33 14.18
CA SER A 370 -2.68 -15.46 13.50
C SER A 370 -2.76 -16.73 14.34
N LEU A 371 -1.95 -16.84 15.40
CA LEU A 371 -2.04 -17.91 16.40
C LEU A 371 -3.09 -17.60 17.49
N ILE A 372 -3.64 -16.38 17.52
CA ILE A 372 -4.79 -16.06 18.36
C ILE A 372 -6.03 -16.55 17.60
N PRO A 373 -6.76 -17.56 18.10
CA PRO A 373 -7.99 -18.02 17.45
C PRO A 373 -9.02 -16.87 17.47
N VAL A 374 -9.51 -16.50 16.28
CA VAL A 374 -10.42 -15.35 16.05
C VAL A 374 -11.91 -15.76 16.19
N SER A 375 -12.20 -16.97 16.67
CA SER A 375 -13.58 -17.47 16.85
C SER A 375 -13.83 -17.93 18.30
N GLU A 376 -15.03 -17.64 18.83
CA GLU A 376 -15.51 -18.18 20.13
C GLU A 376 -15.71 -19.71 20.10
N GLU A 377 -15.64 -20.34 18.92
CA GLU A 377 -15.91 -21.77 18.74
C GLU A 377 -14.69 -22.65 19.05
N ASP A 378 -13.48 -22.09 19.08
CA ASP A 378 -12.23 -22.77 19.46
C ASP A 378 -11.92 -22.71 20.98
N TYR A 379 -12.74 -22.01 21.77
CA TYR A 379 -12.69 -22.04 23.24
C TYR A 379 -13.42 -23.25 23.85
N SER A 380 -13.76 -24.26 23.03
CA SER A 380 -14.32 -25.51 23.53
C SER A 380 -13.24 -26.34 24.23
N CYS A 381 -13.00 -26.04 25.50
CA CYS A 381 -12.22 -26.82 26.44
C CYS A 381 -12.93 -28.15 26.80
N THR A 382 -13.46 -28.85 25.80
CA THR A 382 -14.21 -30.11 25.99
C THR A 382 -13.45 -31.35 25.54
N GLN A 383 -12.29 -31.22 24.90
CA GLN A 383 -11.54 -32.39 24.40
C GLN A 383 -10.23 -32.73 25.14
N THR A 384 -9.87 -31.98 26.19
CA THR A 384 -8.68 -32.29 27.03
C THR A 384 -8.92 -32.15 28.54
N ASN A 385 -10.18 -32.15 29.01
CA ASN A 385 -10.45 -32.23 30.45
C ASN A 385 -10.46 -33.69 30.93
N ASN A 386 -9.28 -34.27 31.11
CA ASN A 386 -9.09 -35.60 31.72
C ASN A 386 -9.27 -35.62 33.24
N PHE A 387 -9.57 -34.48 33.89
CA PHE A 387 -9.74 -34.40 35.34
C PHE A 387 -11.20 -34.51 35.80
N ALA A 388 -12.18 -34.19 34.95
CA ALA A 388 -13.60 -34.21 35.32
C ALA A 388 -14.23 -35.63 35.35
N ARG A 389 -13.49 -36.69 34.99
CA ARG A 389 -14.01 -38.05 34.87
C ARG A 389 -13.44 -39.06 35.88
N SER A 390 -12.62 -38.65 36.85
CA SER A 390 -11.92 -39.59 37.75
C SER A 390 -12.59 -39.86 39.11
N PHE A 391 -13.77 -39.32 39.41
CA PHE A 391 -14.40 -39.51 40.72
C PHE A 391 -15.87 -39.96 40.69
N TYR A 392 -16.20 -40.86 39.76
CA TYR A 392 -17.44 -41.64 39.87
C TYR A 392 -17.11 -43.13 39.83
N PRO A 393 -17.23 -43.87 40.95
CA PRO A 393 -17.19 -45.33 40.91
C PRO A 393 -18.42 -45.81 40.12
N MET A 394 -18.19 -46.41 38.95
CA MET A 394 -19.25 -46.96 38.10
C MET A 394 -19.17 -48.48 38.17
N LEU A 395 -20.23 -49.12 38.69
CA LEU A 395 -20.34 -50.58 38.75
C LEU A 395 -20.48 -51.13 37.32
N ARG A 396 -19.47 -51.86 36.84
CA ARG A 396 -19.54 -52.55 35.53
C ARG A 396 -19.93 -54.01 35.74
N TYR A 397 -21.05 -54.41 35.13
CA TYR A 397 -21.43 -55.81 35.03
C TYR A 397 -20.61 -56.47 33.93
N ILE A 398 -19.78 -57.44 34.30
CA ILE A 398 -18.76 -58.02 33.41
C ILE A 398 -19.31 -59.09 32.46
N ASN A 399 -20.60 -59.45 32.50
CA ASN A 399 -21.21 -60.39 31.54
C ASN A 399 -22.73 -60.17 31.35
N GLY A 400 -23.13 -59.03 30.78
CA GLY A 400 -24.50 -58.79 30.28
C GLY A 400 -25.09 -57.43 30.66
N PRO A 401 -26.15 -56.96 29.96
CA PRO A 401 -26.83 -55.71 30.29
C PRO A 401 -27.54 -55.80 31.67
N PRO A 402 -27.70 -54.67 32.38
CA PRO A 402 -28.26 -54.66 33.73
C PRO A 402 -29.70 -55.17 33.74
N PRO A 403 -30.14 -55.89 34.80
CA PRO A 403 -31.51 -56.37 34.90
C PRO A 403 -32.48 -55.18 34.92
N THR A 404 -33.56 -55.27 34.15
CA THR A 404 -34.68 -54.32 34.13
C THR A 404 -35.51 -54.38 35.40
#